data_AF-A0A409XHA1-F1
#
_entry.id   AF-A0A409XHA1-F1
#
_cell.length_a   1.000
_cell.length_b   1.000
_cell.length_c   1.000
_cell.angle_alpha   90.00
_cell.angle_beta   90.00
_cell.angle_gamma   90.00
#
_symmetry.space_group_name_H-M   'P 1'
#
loop_
_entity.id
_entity.type
_entity.pdbx_description
1 polymer ?
#
loop_
_entity_poly.entity_id
_entity_poly.type
_entity_poly.pdbx_seq_one_letter_code
_entity_poly.pdbx_strand_id
1 'polypeptide(L)'
;MSFFSSLPSQQLAAKEEKKSKKKAGKLIGDGLPRLLTGDQFYELAKKKEREICDEERLKEDRRGAKERYREALALWKVADEQRKGEAAEARVKNKKATEDFNKKKAAAMKKGTKLKNSDKPTPIPIPNFLQAGAPGDDKDDREVFDAVESGSKGSKDD
;
A
#
# COMPACT_ATOMS: atom_id res chain seq x y z
N MET A 1 10.52 -6.30 28.28
CA MET A 1 10.67 -6.12 26.81
C MET A 1 11.24 -4.74 26.57
N SER A 2 12.50 -4.66 26.14
CA SER A 2 13.29 -3.42 26.09
C SER A 2 13.05 -2.68 24.76
N PHE A 3 12.24 -1.63 24.79
CA PHE A 3 11.92 -0.78 23.63
C PHE A 3 12.89 0.40 23.42
N PHE A 4 14.09 0.39 24.01
CA PHE A 4 14.96 1.58 24.08
C PHE A 4 16.31 1.45 23.36
N SER A 5 16.36 0.76 22.20
CA SER A 5 17.60 0.63 21.42
C SER A 5 17.53 1.11 19.96
N SER A 6 16.36 1.49 19.42
CA SER A 6 16.22 1.79 17.98
C SER A 6 16.52 3.25 17.59
N LEU A 7 16.20 4.20 18.47
CA LEU A 7 16.32 5.64 18.21
C LEU A 7 17.77 6.10 17.95
N PRO A 8 18.79 5.68 18.74
CA PRO A 8 20.17 6.08 18.47
C PRO A 8 20.70 5.52 17.14
N SER A 9 20.36 4.27 16.81
CA SER A 9 20.78 3.64 15.54
C SER A 9 20.19 4.33 14.31
N GLN A 10 18.93 4.76 14.37
CA GLN A 10 18.31 5.48 13.26
C GLN A 10 18.93 6.87 13.05
N GLN A 11 19.23 7.59 14.14
CA GLN A 11 19.88 8.90 14.06
C GLN A 11 21.32 8.80 13.50
N LEU A 12 22.04 7.74 13.85
CA LEU A 12 23.37 7.46 13.30
C LEU A 12 23.29 7.11 11.81
N ALA A 13 22.39 6.21 11.41
CA ALA A 13 22.18 5.84 10.01
C ALA A 13 21.80 7.06 9.14
N ALA A 14 20.92 7.93 9.61
CA ALA A 14 20.56 9.16 8.90
C ALA A 14 21.74 10.15 8.77
N LYS A 15 22.62 10.22 9.78
CA LYS A 15 23.84 11.05 9.71
C LYS A 15 24.86 10.46 8.73
N GLU A 16 25.00 9.15 8.68
CA GLU A 16 25.89 8.45 7.74
C GLU A 16 25.39 8.58 6.30
N GLU A 17 24.09 8.42 6.06
CA GLU A 17 23.48 8.60 4.73
C GLU A 17 23.63 10.04 4.22
N LYS A 18 23.50 11.05 5.11
CA LYS A 18 23.76 12.45 4.77
C LYS A 18 25.24 12.69 4.42
N LYS A 19 26.17 11.99 5.08
CA LYS A 19 27.61 12.10 4.80
C LYS A 19 27.99 11.36 3.51
N SER A 20 27.37 10.21 3.22
CA SER A 20 27.64 9.44 1.99
C SER A 20 27.13 10.17 0.74
N LYS A 21 25.95 10.82 0.81
CA LYS A 21 25.43 11.66 -0.27
C LYS A 21 26.38 12.81 -0.65
N LYS A 22 27.04 13.43 0.33
CA LYS A 22 28.08 14.46 0.09
C LYS A 22 29.35 13.92 -0.58
N LYS A 23 29.59 12.61 -0.50
CA LYS A 23 30.74 11.94 -1.13
C LYS A 23 30.41 11.40 -2.53
N ALA A 24 29.13 11.31 -2.90
CA ALA A 24 28.70 10.71 -4.16
C ALA A 24 29.31 11.39 -5.41
N GLY A 25 29.53 12.71 -5.37
CA GLY A 25 30.14 13.47 -6.47
C GLY A 25 31.66 13.49 -6.49
N LYS A 26 32.36 12.82 -5.56
CA LYS A 26 33.83 12.82 -5.49
C LYS A 26 34.40 11.57 -6.14
N LEU A 27 35.47 11.74 -6.92
CA LEU A 27 36.23 10.63 -7.53
C LEU A 27 36.90 9.75 -6.45
N ILE A 28 37.35 10.38 -5.35
CA ILE A 28 37.95 9.72 -4.18
C ILE A 28 37.13 10.10 -2.92
N GLY A 29 36.78 9.11 -2.11
CA GLY A 29 35.85 9.25 -0.97
C GLY A 29 36.47 9.75 0.36
N ASP A 30 37.79 9.95 0.41
CA ASP A 30 38.52 10.47 1.56
C ASP A 30 38.36 12.00 1.70
N GLY A 31 38.12 12.70 0.57
CA GLY A 31 37.96 14.14 0.53
C GLY A 31 39.26 14.92 0.65
N LEU A 32 40.41 14.23 0.65
CA LEU A 32 41.72 14.87 0.59
C LEU A 32 42.17 15.00 -0.86
N PRO A 33 42.79 16.12 -1.26
CA PRO A 33 43.39 16.23 -2.58
C PRO A 33 44.56 15.25 -2.67
N ARG A 34 44.51 14.35 -3.66
CA ARG A 34 45.60 13.43 -4.00
C ARG A 34 46.00 13.64 -5.45
N LEU A 35 47.30 13.70 -5.69
CA LEU A 35 47.82 13.68 -7.05
C LEU A 35 47.71 12.23 -7.57
N LEU A 36 46.88 12.04 -8.58
CA LEU A 36 46.73 10.75 -9.26
C LEU A 36 47.61 10.73 -10.51
N THR A 37 48.16 9.56 -10.83
CA THR A 37 48.73 9.35 -12.16
C THR A 37 47.61 9.27 -13.21
N GLY A 38 47.91 9.61 -14.46
CA GLY A 38 46.93 9.67 -15.55
C GLY A 38 46.06 8.41 -15.66
N ASP A 39 46.68 7.23 -15.60
CA ASP A 39 45.99 5.94 -15.67
C ASP A 39 45.04 5.72 -14.48
N GLN A 40 45.47 6.09 -13.27
CA GLN A 40 44.65 5.96 -12.06
C GLN A 40 43.42 6.86 -12.12
N PHE A 41 43.59 8.09 -12.62
CA PHE A 41 42.48 9.00 -12.84
C PHE A 41 41.49 8.44 -13.86
N TYR A 42 41.99 7.94 -15.01
CA TYR A 42 41.15 7.41 -16.07
C TYR A 42 40.30 6.22 -15.60
N GLU A 43 40.90 5.26 -14.90
CA GLU A 43 40.18 4.10 -14.37
C GLU A 43 39.12 4.49 -13.33
N LEU A 44 39.41 5.47 -12.47
CA LEU A 44 38.46 5.96 -11.48
C LEU A 44 37.30 6.73 -12.14
N ALA A 45 37.58 7.56 -13.15
CA ALA A 45 36.56 8.27 -13.92
C ALA A 45 35.62 7.28 -14.63
N LYS A 46 36.17 6.28 -15.31
CA LYS A 46 35.39 5.22 -15.98
C LYS A 46 34.53 4.39 -15.03
N LYS A 47 35.00 4.16 -13.80
CA LYS A 47 34.18 3.50 -12.76
C LYS A 47 33.03 4.41 -12.32
N LYS A 48 33.30 5.70 -12.11
CA LYS A 48 32.28 6.66 -11.70
C LYS A 48 31.19 6.87 -12.75
N GLU A 49 31.53 6.94 -14.03
CA GLU A 49 30.54 7.02 -15.10
C GLU A 49 29.61 5.80 -15.12
N ARG A 50 30.17 4.60 -14.93
CA ARG A 50 29.37 3.37 -14.81
C ARG A 50 28.44 3.39 -13.60
N GLU A 51 28.95 3.81 -12.43
CA GLU A 51 28.13 3.94 -11.22
C GLU A 51 26.95 4.90 -11.43
N ILE A 52 27.18 6.05 -12.07
CA ILE A 52 26.13 7.04 -12.36
C ILE A 52 25.07 6.43 -13.30
N CYS A 53 25.52 5.78 -14.38
CA CYS A 53 24.61 5.15 -15.35
C CYS A 53 23.77 4.04 -14.70
N ASP A 54 24.37 3.19 -13.88
CA ASP A 54 23.64 2.15 -13.15
C ASP A 54 22.66 2.75 -12.11
N GLU A 55 23.04 3.83 -11.42
CA GLU A 55 22.15 4.50 -10.46
C GLU A 55 20.94 5.15 -11.15
N GLU A 56 21.14 5.74 -12.32
CA GLU A 56 20.05 6.29 -13.15
C GLU A 56 19.10 5.19 -13.61
N ARG A 57 19.62 4.07 -14.12
CA ARG A 57 18.80 2.90 -14.50
C ARG A 57 17.96 2.40 -13.31
N LEU A 58 18.57 2.26 -12.14
CA LEU A 58 17.86 1.83 -10.92
C LEU A 58 16.79 2.84 -10.47
N LYS A 59 17.02 4.14 -10.67
CA LYS A 59 16.03 5.19 -10.39
C LYS A 59 14.85 5.08 -11.36
N GLU A 60 15.10 4.85 -12.64
CA GLU A 60 14.07 4.64 -13.66
C GLU A 60 13.25 3.38 -13.39
N ASP A 61 13.91 2.25 -13.10
CA ASP A 61 13.25 1.00 -12.74
C ASP A 61 12.33 1.20 -11.51
N ARG A 62 12.81 1.94 -10.51
CA ARG A 62 12.02 2.27 -9.31
C ARG A 62 10.81 3.15 -9.64
N ARG A 63 10.95 4.10 -10.58
CA ARG A 63 9.82 4.93 -11.04
C ARG A 63 8.80 4.08 -11.79
N GLY A 64 9.25 3.28 -12.75
CA GLY A 64 8.38 2.38 -13.52
C GLY A 64 7.65 1.37 -12.64
N ALA A 65 8.32 0.80 -11.63
CA ALA A 65 7.68 -0.09 -10.67
C ALA A 65 6.57 0.59 -9.85
N LYS A 66 6.79 1.85 -9.43
CA LYS A 66 5.77 2.65 -8.72
C LYS A 66 4.56 2.95 -9.61
N GLU A 67 4.78 3.25 -10.88
CA GLU A 67 3.69 3.52 -11.84
C GLU A 67 2.86 2.27 -12.07
N ARG A 68 3.49 1.13 -12.39
CA ARG A 68 2.79 -0.16 -12.54
C ARG A 68 1.99 -0.53 -11.29
N TYR A 69 2.55 -0.30 -10.11
CA TYR A 69 1.85 -0.54 -8.86
C TYR A 69 0.62 0.36 -8.68
N ARG A 70 0.74 1.66 -9.02
CA ARG A 70 -0.39 2.60 -8.98
C ARG A 70 -1.49 2.21 -9.96
N GLU A 71 -1.12 1.82 -11.17
CA GLU A 71 -2.06 1.35 -12.18
C GLU A 71 -2.78 0.07 -11.72
N ALA A 72 -2.03 -0.92 -11.23
CA ALA A 72 -2.60 -2.15 -10.68
C ALA A 72 -3.56 -1.88 -9.51
N LEU A 73 -3.21 -0.96 -8.61
CA LEU A 73 -4.09 -0.54 -7.52
C LEU A 73 -5.36 0.16 -8.03
N ALA A 74 -5.25 1.02 -9.04
CA ALA A 74 -6.40 1.70 -9.60
C ALA A 74 -7.38 0.71 -10.23
N LEU A 75 -6.87 -0.23 -11.03
CA LEU A 75 -7.67 -1.32 -11.62
C LEU A 75 -8.32 -2.19 -10.55
N TRP A 76 -7.56 -2.56 -9.52
CA TRP A 76 -8.07 -3.36 -8.41
C TRP A 76 -9.20 -2.65 -7.66
N LYS A 77 -9.08 -1.34 -7.38
CA LYS A 77 -10.13 -0.56 -6.71
C LYS A 77 -11.43 -0.55 -7.50
N VAL A 78 -11.36 -0.32 -8.82
CA VAL A 78 -12.55 -0.33 -9.68
C VAL A 78 -13.23 -1.71 -9.65
N ALA A 79 -12.46 -2.78 -9.78
CA ALA A 79 -13.00 -4.14 -9.72
C ALA A 79 -13.58 -4.49 -8.34
N ASP A 80 -12.97 -4.00 -7.26
CA ASP A 80 -13.46 -4.21 -5.90
C ASP A 80 -14.75 -3.43 -5.61
N GLU A 81 -14.86 -2.20 -6.11
CA GLU A 81 -16.10 -1.41 -6.05
C GLU A 81 -17.24 -2.08 -6.81
N GLN A 82 -16.98 -2.59 -8.02
CA GLN A 82 -17.97 -3.36 -8.79
C GLN A 82 -18.44 -4.59 -8.01
N ARG A 83 -17.51 -5.39 -7.48
CA ARG A 83 -17.82 -6.57 -6.67
C ARG A 83 -18.65 -6.23 -5.44
N LYS A 84 -18.31 -5.14 -4.75
CA LYS A 84 -19.07 -4.65 -3.58
C LYS A 84 -20.48 -4.21 -3.98
N GLY A 85 -20.63 -3.54 -5.12
CA GLY A 85 -21.93 -3.15 -5.68
C GLY A 85 -22.81 -4.37 -5.98
N GLU A 86 -22.30 -5.34 -6.74
CA GLU A 86 -23.01 -6.58 -7.06
C GLU A 86 -23.40 -7.36 -5.79
N ALA A 87 -22.49 -7.45 -4.81
CA ALA A 87 -22.77 -8.09 -3.54
C ALA A 87 -23.86 -7.36 -2.74
N ALA A 88 -23.87 -6.03 -2.76
CA ALA A 88 -24.93 -5.24 -2.13
C ALA A 88 -26.29 -5.47 -2.80
N GLU A 89 -26.34 -5.48 -4.13
CA GLU A 89 -27.56 -5.80 -4.87
C GLU A 89 -28.07 -7.22 -4.57
N ALA A 90 -27.17 -8.20 -4.54
CA ALA A 90 -27.51 -9.58 -4.19
C ALA A 90 -28.10 -9.67 -2.78
N ARG A 91 -27.52 -8.96 -1.81
CA ARG A 91 -28.06 -8.86 -0.43
C ARG A 91 -29.44 -8.24 -0.40
N VAL A 92 -29.68 -7.16 -1.17
CA VAL A 92 -31.01 -6.52 -1.25
C VAL A 92 -32.04 -7.48 -1.86
N LYS A 93 -31.71 -8.15 -2.96
CA LYS A 93 -32.58 -9.14 -3.61
C LYS A 93 -32.91 -10.30 -2.64
N ASN A 94 -31.90 -10.81 -1.94
CA ASN A 94 -32.08 -11.88 -0.96
C ASN A 94 -32.97 -11.43 0.20
N LYS A 95 -32.74 -10.24 0.77
CA LYS A 95 -33.58 -9.67 1.83
C LYS A 95 -35.05 -9.60 1.40
N LYS A 96 -35.34 -9.05 0.22
CA LYS A 96 -36.71 -9.00 -0.33
C LYS A 96 -37.30 -10.41 -0.48
N ALA A 97 -36.55 -11.35 -1.03
CA ALA A 97 -37.00 -12.74 -1.17
C ALA A 97 -37.30 -13.41 0.20
N THR A 98 -36.49 -13.12 1.23
CA THR A 98 -36.75 -13.62 2.59
C THR A 98 -38.01 -13.00 3.21
N GLU A 99 -38.24 -11.71 3.01
CA GLU A 99 -39.46 -11.03 3.47
C GLU A 99 -40.70 -11.60 2.79
N ASP A 100 -40.66 -11.81 1.47
CA ASP A 100 -41.76 -12.37 0.70
C ASP A 100 -42.03 -13.83 1.08
N PHE A 101 -40.98 -14.63 1.29
CA PHE A 101 -41.12 -15.98 1.82
C PHE A 101 -41.76 -15.99 3.22
N ASN A 102 -41.33 -15.09 4.11
CA ASN A 102 -41.90 -14.97 5.45
C ASN A 102 -43.38 -14.58 5.42
N LYS A 103 -43.78 -13.66 4.53
CA LYS A 103 -45.19 -13.31 4.31
C LYS A 103 -46.01 -14.51 3.81
N LYS A 104 -45.49 -15.24 2.81
CA LYS A 104 -46.13 -16.46 2.29
C LYS A 104 -46.28 -17.53 3.38
N LYS A 105 -45.23 -17.73 4.18
CA LYS A 105 -45.22 -18.63 5.33
C LYS A 105 -46.28 -18.27 6.36
N ALA A 106 -46.39 -16.99 6.72
CA ALA A 106 -47.42 -16.53 7.65
C ALA A 106 -48.85 -16.77 7.10
N ALA A 107 -49.08 -16.51 5.80
CA ALA A 107 -50.37 -16.76 5.16
C ALA A 107 -50.75 -18.26 5.10
N ALA A 108 -49.78 -19.13 4.82
CA ALA A 108 -50.01 -20.58 4.79
C ALA A 108 -50.27 -21.15 6.18
N MET A 109 -49.54 -20.69 7.21
CA MET A 109 -49.80 -21.07 8.61
C MET A 109 -51.22 -20.72 9.04
N LYS A 110 -51.74 -19.54 8.64
CA LYS A 110 -53.15 -19.16 8.90
C LYS A 110 -54.16 -20.07 8.21
N LYS A 111 -53.81 -20.63 7.04
CA LYS A 111 -54.66 -21.54 6.25
C LYS A 111 -54.45 -23.02 6.60
N GLY A 112 -53.56 -23.35 7.55
CA GLY A 112 -53.23 -24.73 7.91
C GLY A 112 -52.47 -25.51 6.83
N THR A 113 -51.93 -24.84 5.80
CA THR A 113 -51.20 -25.47 4.70
C THR A 113 -49.69 -25.43 4.93
N LYS A 114 -48.98 -26.51 4.55
CA LYS A 114 -47.51 -26.60 4.65
C LYS A 114 -46.85 -26.05 3.38
N LEU A 115 -45.90 -25.12 3.52
CA LEU A 115 -45.00 -24.73 2.43
C LEU A 115 -43.91 -25.79 2.21
N LYS A 116 -43.45 -25.92 0.96
CA LYS A 116 -42.37 -26.83 0.60
C LYS A 116 -41.02 -26.19 0.91
N ASN A 117 -40.01 -27.03 1.17
CA ASN A 117 -38.64 -26.55 1.40
C ASN A 117 -38.00 -25.89 0.17
N SER A 118 -38.46 -26.23 -1.03
CA SER A 118 -38.06 -25.61 -2.30
C SER A 118 -38.45 -24.13 -2.40
N ASP A 119 -39.42 -23.68 -1.60
CA ASP A 119 -39.90 -22.30 -1.64
C ASP A 119 -39.04 -21.35 -0.80
N LYS A 120 -38.10 -21.91 0.00
CA LYS A 120 -37.16 -21.13 0.81
C LYS A 120 -36.13 -20.47 -0.10
N PRO A 121 -35.87 -19.17 0.05
CA PRO A 121 -34.81 -18.51 -0.71
C PRO A 121 -33.45 -19.11 -0.35
N THR A 122 -32.62 -19.35 -1.35
CA THR A 122 -31.25 -19.85 -1.16
C THR A 122 -30.39 -18.79 -0.47
N PRO A 123 -29.76 -19.10 0.67
CA PRO A 123 -28.88 -18.16 1.35
C PRO A 123 -27.66 -17.87 0.48
N ILE A 124 -27.17 -16.62 0.52
CA ILE A 124 -25.91 -16.26 -0.13
C ILE A 124 -24.79 -16.99 0.61
N PRO A 125 -23.94 -17.78 -0.08
CA PRO A 125 -22.85 -18.48 0.56
C PRO A 125 -21.89 -17.48 1.21
N ILE A 126 -21.69 -17.62 2.52
CA ILE A 126 -20.67 -16.90 3.26
C ILE A 126 -19.35 -17.65 3.02
N PRO A 127 -18.30 -16.99 2.51
CA PRO A 127 -17.00 -17.62 2.39
C PRO A 127 -16.52 -18.12 3.77
N ASN A 128 -16.11 -19.39 3.87
CA ASN A 128 -15.70 -20.06 5.12
C ASN A 128 -14.62 -19.31 5.93
N PHE A 129 -13.84 -18.41 5.33
CA PHE A 129 -12.81 -17.64 6.03
C PHE A 129 -13.38 -16.53 6.95
N LEU A 130 -14.67 -16.19 6.85
CA LEU A 130 -15.35 -15.22 7.73
C LEU A 130 -16.10 -15.86 8.91
N GLN A 131 -16.07 -17.20 9.02
CA GLN A 131 -16.83 -17.95 10.04
C GLN A 131 -16.06 -18.16 11.35
N ALA A 132 -14.75 -17.87 11.38
CA ALA A 132 -13.97 -17.74 12.61
C ALA A 132 -14.14 -16.30 13.14
N GLY A 133 -14.66 -16.18 14.36
CA GLY A 133 -15.14 -14.93 14.95
C GLY A 133 -14.22 -13.72 14.74
N ALA A 134 -14.76 -12.70 14.08
CA ALA A 134 -14.18 -11.37 14.04
C ALA A 134 -14.20 -10.78 15.47
N PRO A 135 -13.04 -10.37 16.03
CA PRO A 135 -12.99 -9.51 17.20
C PRO A 135 -13.66 -8.17 16.86
N GLY A 136 -14.26 -7.56 17.88
CA GLY A 136 -15.10 -6.39 17.78
C GLY A 136 -14.52 -5.22 17.00
N ASP A 137 -15.48 -4.51 16.41
CA ASP A 137 -15.44 -3.17 15.85
C ASP A 137 -14.93 -2.16 16.91
N ASP A 138 -13.61 -2.06 17.08
CA ASP A 138 -12.98 -0.92 17.75
C ASP A 138 -12.60 0.12 16.71
N LYS A 139 -13.18 1.30 16.89
CA LYS A 139 -13.10 2.46 16.01
C LYS A 139 -11.64 2.83 15.76
N ASP A 140 -11.22 2.77 14.50
CA ASP A 140 -9.97 3.40 14.08
C ASP A 140 -10.11 4.92 14.20
N ASP A 141 -9.47 5.46 15.23
CA ASP A 141 -9.01 6.84 15.32
C ASP A 141 -8.16 7.14 14.08
N ARG A 142 -8.82 7.70 13.07
CA ARG A 142 -8.19 8.21 11.87
C ARG A 142 -7.43 9.48 12.25
N GLU A 143 -6.27 9.32 12.86
CA GLU A 143 -5.31 10.41 12.98
C GLU A 143 -5.00 10.93 11.57
N VAL A 144 -5.42 12.17 11.36
CA VAL A 144 -5.06 13.00 10.23
C VAL A 144 -3.54 13.16 10.29
N PHE A 145 -2.83 12.35 9.50
CA PHE A 145 -1.46 12.66 9.13
C PHE A 145 -1.52 13.89 8.22
N ASP A 146 -1.52 15.07 8.84
CA ASP A 146 -1.18 16.30 8.15
C ASP A 146 0.21 16.12 7.56
N ALA A 147 0.24 16.09 6.24
CA ALA A 147 1.45 16.13 5.46
C ALA A 147 2.19 17.41 5.85
N VAL A 148 3.29 17.27 6.59
CA VAL A 148 4.24 18.35 6.79
C VAL A 148 4.87 18.60 5.41
N GLU A 149 4.27 19.54 4.69
CA GLU A 149 4.78 20.12 3.47
C GLU A 149 6.00 20.95 3.87
N SER A 150 7.16 20.29 4.02
CA SER A 150 8.43 20.97 4.22
C SER A 150 8.82 21.63 2.90
N GLY A 151 8.25 22.81 2.65
CA GLY A 151 8.67 23.74 1.61
C GLY A 151 10.09 24.20 1.86
N SER A 152 11.05 23.48 1.26
CA SER A 152 12.42 23.94 1.09
C SER A 152 12.43 25.05 0.03
N LYS A 153 12.10 26.28 0.43
CA LYS A 153 12.42 27.47 -0.37
C LYS A 153 13.89 27.81 -0.15
N GLY A 154 14.68 27.54 -1.18
CA GLY A 154 16.01 28.08 -1.32
C GLY A 154 16.02 29.57 -1.65
N SER A 155 17.23 30.11 -1.51
CA SER A 155 17.80 31.32 -2.10
C SER A 155 17.23 32.68 -1.71
N LYS A 156 18.00 33.41 -0.90
CA LYS A 156 18.57 34.69 -1.32
C LYS A 156 19.86 34.99 -0.54
N ASP A 157 20.99 34.82 -1.22
CA ASP A 157 22.25 35.48 -0.88
C ASP A 157 22.37 36.72 -1.79
N ASP A 158 23.00 37.76 -1.24
CA ASP A 158 23.46 39.04 -1.81
C ASP A 158 22.41 40.11 -2.24
#